data_AF-A0A1G3PTE0-F1
#
_entry.id   AF-A0A1G3PTE0-F1
#
_cell.length_a   1.000
_cell.length_b   1.000
_cell.length_c   1.000
_cell.angle_alpha   90.00
_cell.angle_beta   90.00
_cell.angle_gamma   90.00
#
_symmetry.space_group_name_H-M   'P 1'
#
loop_
_entity.id
_entity.type
_entity.pdbx_description
1 polymer ?
#
loop_
_entity_poly.entity_id
_entity_poly.type
_entity_poly.pdbx_seq_one_letter_code
_entity_poly.pdbx_strand_id
1 'polypeptide(L)'
;MPVDKDIVNSMLDPFRNMVKDVDDRKLTGKDVDDMKGVMAKMEGLAQSMDDMSSYAVKLNTDGLFTAFSNAYSRALGAAAQAANAAKPPSDEEMLKQSLAAYEKSYNYLKDKPEMEYLVPPVKRAVEIAKSGVTYPVFLRMCEEELVFERMKNGEQRPALEFQLECARAMGDKLRTEMYEKQLKTYEDLSKQNPCGIADNLAFEIARQRIEWEFAPPIAEWDSILWIWDSRLLYIVHDWLDAHCSFAPFDERWRGDTTAITQYNIRRTKEKNPGRLVVWERILRAYHGIGWDDIWTHPIWQHEQAESRVWFCDGCIENMKRTYPFCKPGHKPPADVIAAEEGIYRNKAYRNPKNTARFGAEAGSGPGYKIRSFADFVKERKDKQIKTNN
;
A
#
# COMPACT_ATOMS: atom_id res chain seq x y z
N MET A 1 -23.53 18.86 -8.31
CA MET A 1 -22.57 19.84 -7.74
C MET A 1 -21.27 19.67 -8.47
N PRO A 2 -20.49 20.71 -8.82
CA PRO A 2 -19.21 20.51 -9.49
C PRO A 2 -18.33 19.55 -8.69
N VAL A 3 -17.46 18.80 -9.39
CA VAL A 3 -16.50 17.90 -8.74
C VAL A 3 -15.69 18.66 -7.68
N ASP A 4 -15.42 18.00 -6.56
CA ASP A 4 -14.67 18.59 -5.46
C ASP A 4 -13.37 19.24 -5.95
N LYS A 5 -13.19 20.51 -5.58
CA LYS A 5 -12.14 21.38 -6.09
C LYS A 5 -10.75 20.90 -5.67
N ASP A 6 -10.61 20.31 -4.49
CA ASP A 6 -9.31 19.86 -3.98
C ASP A 6 -8.83 18.62 -4.73
N ILE A 7 -9.78 17.74 -5.10
CA ILE A 7 -9.50 16.55 -5.91
C ILE A 7 -9.14 16.94 -7.35
N VAL A 8 -9.91 17.86 -7.95
CA VAL A 8 -9.62 18.37 -9.31
C VAL A 8 -8.26 19.05 -9.36
N ASN A 9 -7.91 19.83 -8.35
CA ASN A 9 -6.61 20.50 -8.27
C ASN A 9 -5.47 19.47 -8.21
N SER A 10 -5.54 18.49 -7.31
CA SER A 10 -4.50 17.45 -7.22
C SER A 10 -4.26 16.73 -8.54
N MET A 11 -5.29 16.56 -9.38
CA MET A 11 -5.18 15.88 -10.67
C MET A 11 -4.72 16.80 -11.81
N LEU A 12 -5.18 18.05 -11.84
CA LEU A 12 -4.93 18.98 -12.95
C LEU A 12 -3.72 19.90 -12.72
N ASP A 13 -3.24 20.07 -11.48
CA ASP A 13 -2.11 20.94 -11.15
C ASP A 13 -0.81 20.59 -11.90
N PRO A 14 -0.44 19.31 -12.12
CA PRO A 14 0.69 18.97 -12.98
C PRO A 14 0.54 19.55 -14.41
N PHE A 15 -0.66 19.52 -14.97
CA PHE A 15 -0.95 20.04 -16.30
C PHE A 15 -1.00 21.58 -16.32
N ARG A 16 -1.55 22.22 -15.28
CA ARG A 16 -1.49 23.69 -15.10
C ARG A 16 -0.07 24.19 -15.01
N ASN A 17 0.79 23.48 -14.28
CA ASN A 17 2.21 23.80 -14.19
C ASN A 17 2.91 23.68 -15.56
N MET A 18 2.50 22.72 -16.41
CA MET A 18 3.00 22.61 -17.79
C MET A 18 2.50 23.76 -18.68
N VAL A 19 1.23 24.19 -18.56
CA VAL A 19 0.75 25.39 -19.26
C VAL A 19 1.53 26.62 -18.82
N LYS A 20 1.75 26.77 -17.52
CA LYS A 20 2.56 27.85 -16.96
C LYS A 20 4.00 27.81 -17.47
N ASP A 21 4.63 26.64 -17.55
CA ASP A 21 5.98 26.48 -18.12
C ASP A 21 6.05 26.95 -19.58
N VAL A 22 5.03 26.66 -20.38
CA VAL A 22 4.91 27.16 -21.77
C VAL A 22 4.76 28.68 -21.82
N ASP A 23 3.93 29.24 -20.95
CA ASP A 23 3.69 30.69 -20.86
C ASP A 23 4.92 31.46 -20.35
N ASP A 24 5.58 30.96 -19.32
CA ASP A 24 6.81 31.51 -18.76
C ASP A 24 7.94 31.51 -19.82
N ARG A 25 7.97 30.48 -20.68
CA ARG A 25 8.90 30.38 -21.84
C ARG A 25 8.43 31.16 -23.06
N LYS A 26 7.26 31.79 -23.03
CA LYS A 26 6.66 32.56 -24.12
C LYS A 26 6.54 31.78 -25.43
N LEU A 27 6.32 30.46 -25.35
CA LEU A 27 6.15 29.65 -26.55
C LEU A 27 4.78 29.94 -27.17
N THR A 28 4.71 29.95 -28.50
CA THR A 28 3.50 30.22 -29.26
C THR A 28 3.35 29.22 -30.40
N GLY A 29 2.13 29.09 -30.93
CA GLY A 29 1.84 28.26 -32.10
C GLY A 29 0.74 27.24 -31.85
N LYS A 30 0.37 26.52 -32.92
CA LYS A 30 -0.78 25.62 -32.94
C LYS A 30 -0.76 24.57 -31.82
N ASP A 31 0.39 23.97 -31.53
CA ASP A 31 0.50 22.96 -30.46
C ASP A 31 0.32 23.55 -29.05
N VAL A 32 0.70 24.82 -28.85
CA VAL A 32 0.45 25.55 -27.59
C VAL A 32 -1.06 25.86 -27.45
N ASP A 33 -1.70 26.28 -28.53
CA ASP A 33 -3.14 26.55 -28.56
C ASP A 33 -3.96 25.27 -28.35
N ASP A 34 -3.56 24.17 -29.00
CA ASP A 34 -4.18 22.85 -28.84
C ASP A 34 -4.03 22.35 -27.39
N MET A 35 -2.85 22.51 -26.78
CA MET A 35 -2.62 22.17 -25.37
C MET A 35 -3.53 22.98 -24.43
N LYS A 36 -3.59 24.31 -24.60
CA LYS A 36 -4.45 25.20 -23.80
C LYS A 36 -5.93 24.90 -24.00
N GLY A 37 -6.34 24.57 -25.22
CA GLY A 37 -7.71 24.17 -25.54
C GLY A 37 -8.11 22.85 -24.86
N VAL A 38 -7.22 21.86 -24.84
CA VAL A 38 -7.43 20.61 -24.11
C VAL A 38 -7.51 20.84 -22.61
N MET A 39 -6.65 21.71 -22.05
CA MET A 39 -6.71 22.10 -20.63
C MET A 39 -8.05 22.75 -20.28
N ALA A 40 -8.50 23.72 -21.08
CA ALA A 40 -9.79 24.38 -20.87
C ALA A 40 -10.96 23.38 -20.94
N LYS A 41 -10.87 22.37 -21.79
CA LYS A 41 -11.86 21.28 -21.87
C LYS A 41 -11.86 20.41 -20.61
N MET A 42 -10.69 20.08 -20.06
CA MET A 42 -10.58 19.34 -18.79
C MET A 42 -11.19 20.13 -17.62
N GLU A 43 -10.95 21.44 -17.56
CA GLU A 43 -11.50 22.32 -16.51
C GLU A 43 -13.00 22.55 -16.68
N GLY A 44 -13.47 22.70 -17.92
CA GLY A 44 -14.91 22.79 -18.22
C GLY A 44 -15.67 21.53 -17.81
N LEU A 45 -15.10 20.35 -18.06
CA LEU A 45 -15.68 19.07 -17.62
C LEU A 45 -15.74 18.95 -16.08
N ALA A 46 -14.72 19.44 -15.37
CA ALA A 46 -14.72 19.46 -13.90
C ALA A 46 -15.84 20.35 -13.33
N GLN A 47 -16.16 21.44 -14.02
CA GLN A 47 -17.24 22.36 -13.63
C GLN A 47 -18.63 21.83 -13.99
N SER A 48 -18.76 21.04 -15.06
CA SER A 48 -20.06 20.54 -15.55
C SER A 48 -20.47 19.19 -14.99
N MET A 49 -19.53 18.40 -14.48
CA MET A 49 -19.79 17.05 -13.96
C MET A 49 -19.91 17.05 -12.44
N ASP A 50 -20.71 16.11 -11.91
CA ASP A 50 -21.01 16.01 -10.48
C ASP A 50 -20.53 14.75 -9.78
N ASP A 51 -19.85 13.88 -10.53
CA ASP A 51 -19.22 12.67 -10.02
C ASP A 51 -17.77 12.57 -10.52
N MET A 52 -16.85 12.35 -9.56
CA MET A 52 -15.42 12.22 -9.84
C MET A 52 -15.11 10.98 -10.67
N SER A 53 -15.83 9.87 -10.45
CA SER A 53 -15.59 8.63 -11.19
C SER A 53 -15.96 8.80 -12.66
N SER A 54 -17.10 9.41 -12.93
CA SER A 54 -17.58 9.75 -14.26
C SER A 54 -16.66 10.76 -14.94
N TYR A 55 -16.17 11.76 -14.20
CA TYR A 55 -15.20 12.72 -14.71
C TYR A 55 -13.87 12.04 -15.11
N ALA A 56 -13.29 11.21 -14.25
CA ALA A 56 -12.06 10.46 -14.55
C ALA A 56 -12.23 9.53 -15.77
N VAL A 57 -13.35 8.81 -15.83
CA VAL A 57 -13.68 7.95 -16.98
C VAL A 57 -13.81 8.79 -18.26
N LYS A 58 -14.45 9.95 -18.19
CA LYS A 58 -14.64 10.84 -19.34
C LYS A 58 -13.32 11.41 -19.85
N LEU A 59 -12.43 11.84 -18.96
CA LEU A 59 -11.08 12.31 -19.33
C LEU A 59 -10.27 11.23 -20.05
N ASN A 60 -10.35 9.98 -19.56
CA ASN A 60 -9.66 8.84 -20.16
C ASN A 60 -10.29 8.42 -21.50
N THR A 61 -11.63 8.38 -21.58
CA THR A 61 -12.36 7.98 -22.79
C THR A 61 -12.15 8.99 -23.91
N ASP A 62 -12.17 10.29 -23.58
CA ASP A 62 -11.92 11.37 -24.53
C ASP A 62 -10.40 11.56 -24.78
N GLY A 63 -9.53 10.75 -24.17
CA GLY A 63 -8.09 10.74 -24.38
C GLY A 63 -7.39 12.04 -24.01
N LEU A 64 -7.97 12.84 -23.11
CA LEU A 64 -7.58 14.24 -22.93
C LEU A 64 -6.17 14.38 -22.34
N PHE A 65 -5.78 13.51 -21.41
CA PHE A 65 -4.41 13.53 -20.85
C PHE A 65 -3.36 13.25 -21.92
N THR A 66 -3.58 12.22 -22.73
CA THR A 66 -2.70 11.86 -23.86
C THR A 66 -2.66 12.99 -24.89
N ALA A 67 -3.81 13.58 -25.22
CA ALA A 67 -3.90 14.70 -26.15
C ALA A 67 -3.10 15.92 -25.65
N PHE A 68 -3.23 16.27 -24.36
CA PHE A 68 -2.46 17.34 -23.73
C PHE A 68 -0.97 17.04 -23.78
N SER A 69 -0.53 15.87 -23.29
CA SER A 69 0.89 15.52 -23.22
C SER A 69 1.53 15.46 -24.60
N ASN A 70 0.81 15.02 -25.62
CA ASN A 70 1.27 15.01 -27.00
C ASN A 70 1.40 16.43 -27.56
N ALA A 71 0.43 17.32 -27.30
CA ALA A 71 0.49 18.72 -27.72
C ALA A 71 1.63 19.47 -27.00
N TYR A 72 1.79 19.28 -25.69
CA TYR A 72 2.91 19.84 -24.92
C TYR A 72 4.27 19.35 -25.44
N SER A 73 4.40 18.05 -25.70
CA SER A 73 5.63 17.47 -26.25
C SER A 73 5.96 18.01 -27.64
N ARG A 74 4.95 18.20 -28.50
CA ARG A 74 5.14 18.83 -29.82
C ARG A 74 5.45 20.32 -29.70
N ALA A 75 4.81 21.06 -28.79
CA ALA A 75 5.12 22.46 -28.55
C ALA A 75 6.57 22.65 -28.08
N LEU A 76 7.05 21.79 -27.16
CA LEU A 76 8.44 21.77 -26.74
C LEU A 76 9.38 21.31 -27.86
N GLY A 77 8.99 20.30 -28.63
CA GLY A 77 9.77 19.80 -29.77
C GLY A 77 9.92 20.85 -30.87
N ALA A 78 8.85 21.58 -31.18
CA ALA A 78 8.83 22.68 -32.12
C ALA A 78 9.64 23.89 -31.60
N ALA A 79 9.54 24.21 -30.31
CA ALA A 79 10.37 25.24 -29.68
C ALA A 79 11.86 24.86 -29.69
N ALA A 80 12.18 23.60 -29.40
CA ALA A 80 13.54 23.08 -29.49
C ALA A 80 14.04 23.08 -30.95
N GLN A 81 13.21 22.69 -31.92
CA GLN A 81 13.56 22.75 -33.34
C GLN A 81 13.71 24.19 -33.84
N ALA A 82 12.88 25.13 -33.40
CA ALA A 82 12.99 26.55 -33.74
C ALA A 82 14.22 27.21 -33.10
N ALA A 83 14.59 26.81 -31.87
CA ALA A 83 15.84 27.22 -31.24
C ALA A 83 17.07 26.57 -31.91
N ASN A 84 16.97 25.31 -32.34
CA ASN A 84 18.03 24.56 -33.01
C ASN A 84 18.14 24.87 -34.52
N ALA A 85 17.15 25.54 -35.13
CA ALA A 85 17.19 25.97 -36.53
C ALA A 85 18.23 27.08 -36.78
N ALA A 86 18.72 27.75 -35.73
CA ALA A 86 19.78 28.75 -35.86
C ALA A 86 21.20 28.16 -35.73
N LYS A 87 21.36 27.04 -35.00
CA LYS A 87 22.59 26.23 -34.92
C LYS A 87 22.27 25.00 -34.04
N PRO A 88 22.66 23.77 -34.41
CA PRO A 88 22.68 22.69 -33.43
C PRO A 88 23.58 23.10 -32.25
N PRO A 89 23.15 22.88 -30.99
CA PRO A 89 23.94 23.26 -29.83
C PRO A 89 25.30 22.60 -29.90
N SER A 90 26.33 23.37 -29.60
CA SER A 90 27.70 22.88 -29.52
C SER A 90 27.83 21.83 -28.41
N ASP A 91 28.83 20.96 -28.52
CA ASP A 91 29.15 19.99 -27.47
C ASP A 91 29.37 20.65 -26.11
N GLU A 92 29.93 21.87 -26.07
CA GLU A 92 30.09 22.64 -24.84
C GLU A 92 28.76 23.04 -24.22
N GLU A 93 27.79 23.48 -25.04
CA GLU A 93 26.46 23.86 -24.57
C GLU A 93 25.68 22.64 -24.07
N MET A 94 25.75 21.50 -24.78
CA MET A 94 25.10 20.26 -24.35
C MET A 94 25.69 19.74 -23.03
N LEU A 95 27.03 19.72 -22.91
CA LEU A 95 27.69 19.30 -21.68
C LEU A 95 27.33 20.22 -20.50
N LYS A 96 27.31 21.54 -20.73
CA LYS A 96 26.93 22.52 -19.70
C LYS A 96 25.50 22.31 -19.22
N GLN A 97 24.56 22.01 -20.12
CA GLN A 97 23.18 21.71 -19.77
C GLN A 97 23.06 20.40 -18.98
N SER A 98 23.72 19.33 -19.43
CA SER A 98 23.74 18.05 -18.71
C SER A 98 24.35 18.17 -17.33
N LEU A 99 25.49 18.87 -17.20
CA LEU A 99 26.13 19.13 -15.91
C LEU A 99 25.18 19.85 -14.95
N ALA A 100 24.54 20.93 -15.39
CA ALA A 100 23.58 21.68 -14.57
C ALA A 100 22.41 20.80 -14.11
N ALA A 101 21.91 19.90 -14.96
CA ALA A 101 20.84 18.98 -14.62
C ALA A 101 21.27 17.93 -13.58
N TYR A 102 22.46 17.32 -13.76
CA TYR A 102 22.98 16.34 -12.81
C TYR A 102 23.39 16.98 -11.48
N GLU A 103 23.93 18.19 -11.47
CA GLU A 103 24.23 18.93 -10.23
C GLU A 103 22.97 19.28 -9.45
N LYS A 104 21.93 19.73 -10.14
CA LYS A 104 20.62 19.98 -9.51
C LYS A 104 20.06 18.70 -8.92
N SER A 105 20.13 17.59 -9.66
CA SER A 105 19.68 16.27 -9.19
C SER A 105 20.48 15.80 -7.99
N TYR A 106 21.81 15.90 -8.02
CA TYR A 106 22.69 15.53 -6.92
C TYR A 106 22.35 16.33 -5.65
N ASN A 107 22.22 17.66 -5.77
CA ASN A 107 21.91 18.52 -4.64
C ASN A 107 20.53 18.25 -4.03
N TYR A 108 19.57 17.79 -4.84
CA TYR A 108 18.27 17.37 -4.35
C TYR A 108 18.29 16.00 -3.67
N LEU A 109 19.05 15.03 -4.23
CA LEU A 109 19.03 13.63 -3.78
C LEU A 109 19.92 13.39 -2.56
N LYS A 110 21.05 14.10 -2.42
CA LYS A 110 22.06 13.83 -1.38
C LYS A 110 21.51 13.95 0.06
N ASP A 111 20.45 14.75 0.25
CA ASP A 111 19.84 15.02 1.55
C ASP A 111 18.59 14.15 1.79
N LYS A 112 18.30 13.19 0.90
CA LYS A 112 17.13 12.31 0.95
C LYS A 112 17.54 10.85 1.20
N PRO A 113 17.44 10.36 2.46
CA PRO A 113 17.81 8.99 2.81
C PRO A 113 17.13 7.94 1.93
N GLU A 114 15.85 8.14 1.59
CA GLU A 114 15.06 7.22 0.78
C GLU A 114 15.54 7.10 -0.68
N MET A 115 16.32 8.07 -1.17
CA MET A 115 16.87 8.11 -2.53
C MET A 115 18.38 7.85 -2.57
N GLU A 116 18.97 7.39 -1.46
CA GLU A 116 20.42 7.24 -1.30
C GLU A 116 21.06 6.42 -2.43
N TYR A 117 20.37 5.39 -2.92
CA TYR A 117 20.87 4.52 -3.99
C TYR A 117 21.11 5.23 -5.33
N LEU A 118 20.45 6.37 -5.58
CA LEU A 118 20.67 7.18 -6.78
C LEU A 118 21.83 8.16 -6.64
N VAL A 119 22.29 8.45 -5.42
CA VAL A 119 23.32 9.45 -5.16
C VAL A 119 24.66 9.07 -5.79
N PRO A 120 25.19 7.84 -5.64
CA PRO A 120 26.48 7.46 -6.23
C PRO A 120 26.55 7.61 -7.76
N PRO A 121 25.62 7.07 -8.58
CA PRO A 121 25.71 7.23 -10.03
C PRO A 121 25.51 8.69 -10.47
N VAL A 122 24.64 9.46 -9.80
CA VAL A 122 24.44 10.89 -10.13
C VAL A 122 25.68 11.70 -9.82
N LYS A 123 26.33 11.44 -8.68
CA LYS A 123 27.62 12.05 -8.36
C LYS A 123 28.67 11.71 -9.41
N ARG A 124 28.73 10.45 -9.86
CA ARG A 124 29.70 10.03 -10.86
C ARG A 124 29.50 10.73 -12.21
N ALA A 125 28.25 10.92 -12.65
CA ALA A 125 27.95 11.70 -13.84
C ALA A 125 28.44 13.16 -13.72
N VAL A 126 28.27 13.80 -12.55
CA VAL A 126 28.79 15.15 -12.29
C VAL A 126 30.32 15.17 -12.37
N GLU A 127 30.99 14.17 -11.79
CA GLU A 127 32.47 14.07 -11.83
C GLU A 127 33.00 13.92 -13.26
N ILE A 128 32.40 13.04 -14.08
CA ILE A 128 32.78 12.86 -15.48
C ILE A 128 32.56 14.18 -16.23
N ALA A 129 31.40 14.82 -16.07
CA ALA A 129 31.12 16.09 -16.75
C ALA A 129 32.07 17.23 -16.35
N LYS A 130 32.59 17.23 -15.11
CA LYS A 130 33.58 18.21 -14.61
C LYS A 130 35.03 17.90 -15.01
N SER A 131 35.30 16.74 -15.61
CA SER A 131 36.67 16.31 -15.95
C SER A 131 37.28 17.04 -17.16
N GLY A 132 36.52 17.90 -17.84
CA GLY A 132 36.98 18.64 -19.02
C GLY A 132 36.86 17.87 -20.34
N VAL A 133 36.10 16.78 -20.36
CA VAL A 133 35.80 16.00 -21.58
C VAL A 133 34.78 16.71 -22.48
N THR A 134 34.71 16.33 -23.75
CA THR A 134 33.63 16.78 -24.65
C THR A 134 32.33 16.02 -24.36
N TYR A 135 31.19 16.56 -24.83
CA TYR A 135 29.90 15.91 -24.62
C TYR A 135 29.81 14.46 -25.14
N PRO A 136 30.30 14.12 -26.34
CA PRO A 136 30.33 12.73 -26.80
C PRO A 136 31.18 11.81 -25.90
N VAL A 137 32.31 12.31 -25.37
CA VAL A 137 33.17 11.54 -24.46
C VAL A 137 32.51 11.38 -23.09
N PHE A 138 31.81 12.39 -22.59
CA PHE A 138 30.99 12.29 -21.38
C PHE A 138 29.94 11.18 -21.51
N LEU A 139 29.17 11.17 -22.61
CA LEU A 139 28.17 10.12 -22.84
C LEU A 139 28.81 8.73 -22.90
N ARG A 140 29.90 8.59 -23.66
CA ARG A 140 30.64 7.33 -23.78
C ARG A 140 31.12 6.83 -22.42
N MET A 141 31.74 7.69 -21.61
CA MET A 141 32.23 7.31 -20.28
C MET A 141 31.09 6.92 -19.33
N CYS A 142 29.96 7.63 -19.37
CA CYS A 142 28.79 7.26 -18.57
C CYS A 142 28.21 5.89 -18.97
N GLU A 143 28.26 5.53 -20.25
CA GLU A 143 27.88 4.19 -20.72
C GLU A 143 28.91 3.12 -20.33
N GLU A 144 30.20 3.36 -20.61
CA GLU A 144 31.31 2.44 -20.31
C GLU A 144 31.43 2.13 -18.81
N GLU A 145 31.17 3.12 -17.95
CA GLU A 145 31.16 2.97 -16.49
C GLU A 145 29.78 2.55 -15.93
N LEU A 146 28.81 2.28 -16.80
CA LEU A 146 27.44 1.83 -16.46
C LEU A 146 26.69 2.83 -15.55
N VAL A 147 27.05 4.11 -15.59
CA VAL A 147 26.44 5.17 -14.79
C VAL A 147 24.96 5.32 -15.14
N PHE A 148 24.63 5.38 -16.44
CA PHE A 148 23.24 5.51 -16.88
C PHE A 148 22.42 4.25 -16.59
N GLU A 149 23.01 3.07 -16.75
CA GLU A 149 22.33 1.80 -16.43
C GLU A 149 21.98 1.70 -14.94
N ARG A 150 22.86 2.15 -14.04
CA ARG A 150 22.58 2.21 -12.59
C ARG A 150 21.48 3.20 -12.25
N MET A 151 21.45 4.38 -12.90
CA MET A 151 20.37 5.36 -12.71
C MET A 151 19.02 4.84 -13.19
N LYS A 152 19.02 4.17 -14.36
CA LYS A 152 17.82 3.60 -14.99
C LYS A 152 17.20 2.51 -14.12
N ASN A 153 18.02 1.58 -13.62
CA ASN A 153 17.51 0.42 -12.92
C ASN A 153 17.15 0.71 -11.47
N GLY A 154 17.94 1.54 -10.78
CA GLY A 154 17.75 1.84 -9.35
C GLY A 154 17.97 0.61 -8.46
N GLU A 155 18.28 0.83 -7.18
CA GLU A 155 18.47 -0.28 -6.24
C GLU A 155 17.17 -0.57 -5.47
N GLN A 156 16.50 -1.66 -5.84
CA GLN A 156 15.23 -2.08 -5.22
C GLN A 156 15.42 -2.86 -3.92
N ARG A 157 16.63 -3.38 -3.67
CA ARG A 157 16.95 -4.21 -2.51
C ARG A 157 16.49 -3.63 -1.16
N PRO A 158 16.82 -2.37 -0.78
CA PRO A 158 16.37 -1.84 0.50
C PRO A 158 14.84 -1.79 0.63
N ALA A 159 14.10 -1.52 -0.44
CA ALA A 159 12.65 -1.53 -0.41
C ALA A 159 12.09 -2.95 -0.18
N LEU A 160 12.66 -3.96 -0.84
CA LEU A 160 12.28 -5.37 -0.65
C LEU A 160 12.61 -5.88 0.76
N GLU A 161 13.80 -5.54 1.27
CA GLU A 161 14.20 -5.88 2.65
C GLU A 161 13.27 -5.24 3.68
N PHE A 162 12.87 -3.97 3.45
CA PHE A 162 11.91 -3.27 4.30
C PHE A 162 10.53 -3.94 4.27
N GLN A 163 10.00 -4.26 3.09
CA GLN A 163 8.71 -4.95 2.94
C GLN A 163 8.71 -6.32 3.64
N LEU A 164 9.80 -7.08 3.50
CA LEU A 164 9.99 -8.35 4.19
C LEU A 164 10.00 -8.18 5.72
N GLU A 165 10.69 -7.16 6.23
CA GLU A 165 10.70 -6.86 7.66
C GLU A 165 9.30 -6.51 8.17
N CYS A 166 8.56 -5.67 7.44
CA CYS A 166 7.17 -5.32 7.76
C CYS A 166 6.29 -6.57 7.82
N ALA A 167 6.36 -7.45 6.82
CA ALA A 167 5.57 -8.68 6.80
C ALA A 167 5.88 -9.60 7.98
N ARG A 168 7.17 -9.77 8.31
CA ARG A 168 7.61 -10.55 9.48
C ARG A 168 7.17 -9.93 10.80
N ALA A 169 7.31 -8.61 10.96
CA ALA A 169 6.86 -7.90 12.16
C ALA A 169 5.34 -8.05 12.37
N MET A 170 4.58 -8.05 11.28
CA MET A 170 3.14 -8.29 11.30
C MET A 170 2.77 -9.76 11.50
N GLY A 171 3.69 -10.72 11.32
CA GLY A 171 3.38 -12.14 11.34
C GLY A 171 2.58 -12.60 10.12
N ASP A 172 2.70 -11.90 8.99
CA ASP A 172 2.02 -12.23 7.75
C ASP A 172 2.84 -13.28 6.97
N LYS A 173 2.41 -14.55 7.07
CA LYS A 173 3.13 -15.69 6.51
C LYS A 173 3.31 -15.59 4.99
N LEU A 174 2.20 -15.46 4.27
CA LEU A 174 2.21 -15.52 2.80
C LEU A 174 2.93 -14.30 2.21
N ARG A 175 2.74 -13.10 2.78
CA ARG A 175 3.51 -11.93 2.34
C ARG A 175 5.01 -12.06 2.67
N THR A 176 5.37 -12.68 3.79
CA THR A 176 6.77 -12.98 4.11
C THR A 176 7.40 -13.89 3.05
N GLU A 177 6.77 -15.03 2.73
CA GLU A 177 7.25 -15.97 1.71
C GLU A 177 7.34 -15.32 0.33
N MET A 178 6.36 -14.48 -0.03
CA MET A 178 6.35 -13.72 -1.28
C MET A 178 7.56 -12.77 -1.35
N TYR A 179 7.79 -11.94 -0.33
CA TYR A 179 8.90 -10.98 -0.33
C TYR A 179 10.27 -11.65 -0.27
N GLU A 180 10.40 -12.79 0.41
CA GLU A 180 11.63 -13.62 0.35
C GLU A 180 11.92 -14.08 -1.08
N LYS A 181 10.89 -14.54 -1.80
CA LYS A 181 11.01 -14.97 -3.20
C LYS A 181 11.37 -13.79 -4.12
N GLN A 182 10.75 -12.63 -3.92
CA GLN A 182 11.07 -11.41 -4.67
C GLN A 182 12.52 -10.95 -4.42
N LEU A 183 12.96 -10.91 -3.16
CA LEU A 183 14.33 -10.52 -2.80
C LEU A 183 15.36 -11.48 -3.41
N LYS A 184 15.15 -12.79 -3.30
CA LYS A 184 16.02 -13.79 -3.93
C LYS A 184 16.10 -13.62 -5.45
N THR A 185 14.95 -13.39 -6.08
CA THR A 185 14.88 -13.19 -7.54
C THR A 185 15.62 -11.92 -7.96
N TYR A 186 15.47 -10.84 -7.20
CA TYR A 186 16.22 -9.60 -7.41
C TYR A 186 17.73 -9.84 -7.31
N GLU A 187 18.18 -10.55 -6.27
CA GLU A 187 19.60 -10.87 -6.07
C GLU A 187 20.17 -11.72 -7.20
N ASP A 188 19.43 -12.70 -7.69
CA ASP A 188 19.87 -13.58 -8.78
C ASP A 188 19.92 -12.85 -10.13
N LEU A 189 18.97 -11.94 -10.41
CA LEU A 189 19.02 -11.07 -11.58
C LEU A 189 20.16 -10.03 -11.48
N SER A 190 20.41 -9.51 -10.28
CA SER A 190 21.48 -8.55 -10.03
C SER A 190 22.86 -9.16 -10.29
N LYS A 191 23.08 -10.44 -9.94
CA LYS A 191 24.33 -11.16 -10.24
C LYS A 191 24.56 -11.38 -11.74
N GLN A 192 23.50 -11.41 -12.55
CA GLN A 192 23.58 -11.61 -14.00
C GLN A 192 23.84 -10.31 -14.75
N ASN A 193 23.52 -9.15 -14.15
CA ASN A 193 23.71 -7.85 -14.77
C ASN A 193 25.14 -7.32 -14.49
N PRO A 194 25.90 -6.87 -15.51
CA PRO A 194 27.23 -6.29 -15.34
C PRO A 194 27.33 -5.13 -14.33
N CYS A 195 26.25 -4.36 -14.14
CA CYS A 195 26.25 -3.26 -13.17
C CYS A 195 26.00 -3.70 -11.72
N GLY A 196 25.73 -4.99 -11.48
CA GLY A 196 25.44 -5.55 -10.15
C GLY A 196 24.04 -5.22 -9.63
N ILE A 197 23.16 -4.67 -10.47
CA ILE A 197 21.79 -4.28 -10.16
C ILE A 197 20.89 -4.95 -11.20
N ALA A 198 19.80 -5.59 -10.76
CA ALA A 198 18.87 -6.24 -11.68
C ALA A 198 18.33 -5.25 -12.73
N ASP A 199 18.19 -5.68 -13.99
CA ASP A 199 17.45 -4.90 -14.99
C ASP A 199 16.01 -4.70 -14.49
N ASN A 200 15.55 -3.45 -14.53
CA ASN A 200 14.27 -3.08 -13.93
C ASN A 200 13.10 -3.79 -14.61
N LEU A 201 13.09 -3.86 -15.94
CA LEU A 201 11.99 -4.51 -16.67
C LEU A 201 11.96 -6.01 -16.39
N ALA A 202 13.12 -6.67 -16.43
CA ALA A 202 13.23 -8.09 -16.13
C ALA A 202 12.76 -8.41 -14.69
N PHE A 203 13.16 -7.59 -13.73
CA PHE A 203 12.73 -7.76 -12.34
C PHE A 203 11.24 -7.49 -12.16
N GLU A 204 10.68 -6.43 -12.75
CA GLU A 204 9.25 -6.11 -12.64
C GLU A 204 8.36 -7.22 -13.22
N ILE A 205 8.73 -7.81 -14.36
CA ILE A 205 8.02 -8.97 -14.93
C ILE A 205 8.09 -10.16 -13.97
N ALA A 206 9.26 -10.44 -13.40
CA ALA A 206 9.42 -11.54 -12.45
C ALA A 206 8.63 -11.30 -11.15
N ARG A 207 8.63 -10.07 -10.65
CA ARG A 207 7.88 -9.65 -9.47
C ARG A 207 6.38 -9.86 -9.67
N GLN A 208 5.81 -9.41 -10.79
CA GLN A 208 4.39 -9.60 -11.10
C GLN A 208 3.99 -11.08 -11.16
N ARG A 209 4.85 -11.94 -11.73
CA ARG A 209 4.59 -13.39 -11.75
C ARG A 209 4.55 -13.98 -10.34
N ILE A 210 5.45 -13.55 -9.47
CA ILE A 210 5.46 -13.95 -8.06
C ILE A 210 4.19 -13.44 -7.37
N GLU A 211 3.83 -12.16 -7.56
CA GLU A 211 2.60 -11.60 -6.99
C GLU A 211 1.34 -12.36 -7.44
N TRP A 212 1.27 -12.76 -8.72
CA TRP A 212 0.16 -13.59 -9.23
C TRP A 212 0.14 -15.01 -8.68
N GLU A 213 1.30 -15.60 -8.41
CA GLU A 213 1.39 -16.91 -7.75
C GLU A 213 0.83 -16.84 -6.31
N PHE A 214 1.12 -15.76 -5.58
CA PHE A 214 0.69 -15.58 -4.20
C PHE A 214 -0.70 -14.95 -4.05
N ALA A 215 -1.26 -14.30 -5.08
CA ALA A 215 -2.55 -13.66 -4.99
C ALA A 215 -3.71 -14.61 -4.61
N PRO A 216 -3.87 -15.81 -5.23
CA PRO A 216 -4.90 -16.76 -4.83
C PRO A 216 -4.80 -17.24 -3.37
N PRO A 217 -3.65 -17.75 -2.87
CA PRO A 217 -3.58 -18.21 -1.48
C PRO A 217 -3.72 -17.07 -0.47
N ILE A 218 -3.27 -15.85 -0.78
CA ILE A 218 -3.53 -14.68 0.06
C ILE A 218 -5.03 -14.39 0.14
N ALA A 219 -5.72 -14.39 -1.01
CA ALA A 219 -7.16 -14.14 -1.05
C ALA A 219 -7.95 -15.24 -0.31
N GLU A 220 -7.53 -16.50 -0.40
CA GLU A 220 -8.12 -17.60 0.35
C GLU A 220 -7.90 -17.43 1.85
N TRP A 221 -6.67 -17.14 2.28
CA TRP A 221 -6.33 -16.88 3.68
C TRP A 221 -7.14 -15.73 4.26
N ASP A 222 -7.16 -14.59 3.58
CA ASP A 222 -7.92 -13.40 3.98
C ASP A 222 -9.43 -13.68 4.04
N SER A 223 -9.96 -14.47 3.09
CA SER A 223 -11.37 -14.89 3.06
C SER A 223 -11.72 -15.77 4.27
N ILE A 224 -10.90 -16.76 4.58
CA ILE A 224 -11.09 -17.63 5.76
C ILE A 224 -11.05 -16.79 7.03
N LEU A 225 -10.04 -15.92 7.18
CA LEU A 225 -9.93 -15.02 8.33
C LEU A 225 -11.14 -14.12 8.50
N TRP A 226 -11.61 -13.53 7.41
CA TRP A 226 -12.77 -12.64 7.45
C TRP A 226 -14.04 -13.38 7.84
N ILE A 227 -14.28 -14.59 7.29
CA ILE A 227 -15.47 -15.37 7.63
C ILE A 227 -15.41 -15.82 9.08
N TRP A 228 -14.33 -16.47 9.52
CA TRP A 228 -14.35 -17.06 10.85
C TRP A 228 -14.36 -16.02 11.96
N ASP A 229 -13.64 -14.91 11.82
CA ASP A 229 -13.40 -13.95 12.89
C ASP A 229 -14.62 -13.04 12.89
N SER A 230 -14.77 -12.28 11.81
CA SER A 230 -15.81 -11.25 11.68
C SER A 230 -17.24 -11.79 11.53
N ARG A 231 -17.42 -13.05 11.09
CA ARG A 231 -18.76 -13.59 10.80
C ARG A 231 -19.17 -14.79 11.64
N LEU A 232 -18.26 -15.59 12.19
CA LEU A 232 -18.62 -16.70 13.06
C LEU A 232 -18.37 -16.36 14.53
N LEU A 233 -17.10 -16.11 14.90
CA LEU A 233 -16.70 -15.83 16.27
C LEU A 233 -17.42 -14.60 16.82
N TYR A 234 -17.36 -13.46 16.10
CA TYR A 234 -18.09 -12.25 16.52
C TYR A 234 -19.60 -12.48 16.66
N ILE A 235 -20.23 -13.29 15.80
CA ILE A 235 -21.67 -13.57 15.90
C ILE A 235 -22.02 -14.39 17.14
N VAL A 236 -21.22 -15.42 17.44
CA VAL A 236 -21.41 -16.27 18.63
C VAL A 236 -21.14 -15.46 19.89
N HIS A 237 -20.05 -14.67 19.90
CA HIS A 237 -19.69 -13.79 21.01
C HIS A 237 -20.75 -12.72 21.27
N ASP A 238 -21.18 -11.96 20.26
CA ASP A 238 -22.24 -10.96 20.42
C ASP A 238 -23.57 -11.59 20.85
N TRP A 239 -23.86 -12.81 20.38
CA TRP A 239 -25.05 -13.53 20.82
C TRP A 239 -24.96 -13.87 22.31
N LEU A 240 -23.83 -14.42 22.78
CA LEU A 240 -23.57 -14.70 24.19
C LEU A 240 -23.70 -13.43 25.04
N ASP A 241 -23.01 -12.36 24.64
CA ASP A 241 -22.97 -11.11 25.39
C ASP A 241 -24.36 -10.47 25.50
N ALA A 242 -25.20 -10.58 24.47
CA ALA A 242 -26.57 -10.08 24.53
C ALA A 242 -27.39 -10.74 25.66
N HIS A 243 -27.04 -11.96 26.08
CA HIS A 243 -27.67 -12.66 27.20
C HIS A 243 -27.12 -12.27 28.58
N CYS A 244 -25.99 -11.56 28.65
CA CYS A 244 -25.37 -11.14 29.90
C CYS A 244 -26.04 -9.89 30.49
N SER A 245 -25.88 -9.69 31.80
CA SER A 245 -26.49 -8.57 32.53
C SER A 245 -25.95 -7.20 32.11
N PHE A 246 -24.76 -7.14 31.51
CA PHE A 246 -24.15 -5.90 31.05
C PHE A 246 -24.68 -5.42 29.70
N ALA A 247 -25.37 -6.26 28.92
CA ALA A 247 -25.84 -5.91 27.58
C ALA A 247 -26.65 -4.60 27.49
N PRO A 248 -27.52 -4.24 28.45
CA PRO A 248 -28.23 -2.95 28.43
C PRO A 248 -27.34 -1.71 28.54
N PHE A 249 -26.08 -1.86 28.97
CA PHE A 249 -25.12 -0.78 29.20
C PHE A 249 -23.98 -0.78 28.19
N ASP A 250 -23.89 -1.80 27.34
CA ASP A 250 -22.85 -1.95 26.33
C ASP A 250 -23.16 -1.13 25.06
N GLU A 251 -22.15 -0.45 24.54
CA GLU A 251 -22.27 0.46 23.40
C GLU A 251 -22.75 -0.22 22.12
N ARG A 252 -22.53 -1.54 21.96
CA ARG A 252 -23.00 -2.29 20.79
C ARG A 252 -24.52 -2.29 20.64
N TRP A 253 -25.26 -2.19 21.75
CA TRP A 253 -26.72 -2.21 21.74
C TRP A 253 -27.37 -0.92 22.21
N ARG A 254 -26.63 -0.07 22.93
CA ARG A 254 -27.14 1.19 23.50
C ARG A 254 -27.77 2.06 22.41
N GLY A 255 -29.06 2.35 22.56
CA GLY A 255 -29.77 3.35 21.78
C GLY A 255 -30.14 4.58 22.61
N ASP A 256 -30.78 5.55 21.94
CA ASP A 256 -31.21 6.81 22.57
C ASP A 256 -32.24 6.61 23.69
N THR A 257 -32.96 5.49 23.66
CA THR A 257 -33.96 5.12 24.67
C THR A 257 -33.79 3.66 25.10
N THR A 258 -34.25 3.35 26.32
CA THR A 258 -34.28 1.97 26.84
C THR A 258 -35.02 1.02 25.90
N ALA A 259 -36.12 1.47 25.26
CA ALA A 259 -36.87 0.66 24.32
C ALA A 259 -36.04 0.25 23.09
N ILE A 260 -35.24 1.19 22.54
CA ILE A 260 -34.34 0.92 21.43
C ILE A 260 -33.23 -0.05 21.86
N THR A 261 -32.62 0.16 23.03
CA THR A 261 -31.60 -0.76 23.56
C THR A 261 -32.14 -2.18 23.69
N GLN A 262 -33.32 -2.36 24.28
CA GLN A 262 -33.95 -3.67 24.43
C GLN A 262 -34.33 -4.30 23.08
N TYR A 263 -34.76 -3.49 22.10
CA TYR A 263 -34.99 -3.97 20.75
C TYR A 263 -33.69 -4.47 20.09
N ASN A 264 -32.58 -3.73 20.22
CA ASN A 264 -31.29 -4.11 19.66
C ASN A 264 -30.76 -5.43 20.26
N ILE A 265 -30.85 -5.58 21.59
CA ILE A 265 -30.47 -6.83 22.29
C ILE A 265 -31.32 -7.99 21.78
N ARG A 266 -32.64 -7.82 21.72
CA ARG A 266 -33.57 -8.85 21.24
C ARG A 266 -33.27 -9.23 19.78
N ARG A 267 -33.01 -8.25 18.93
CA ARG A 267 -32.65 -8.45 17.53
C ARG A 267 -31.38 -9.30 17.40
N THR A 268 -30.37 -9.07 18.22
CA THR A 268 -29.16 -9.90 18.25
C THR A 268 -29.50 -11.34 18.67
N LYS A 269 -30.24 -11.52 19.76
CA LYS A 269 -30.66 -12.85 20.25
C LYS A 269 -31.44 -13.67 19.22
N GLU A 270 -32.30 -13.01 18.45
CA GLU A 270 -33.18 -13.66 17.48
C GLU A 270 -32.51 -13.88 16.12
N LYS A 271 -31.69 -12.92 15.64
CA LYS A 271 -31.13 -12.96 14.29
C LYS A 271 -29.77 -13.63 14.17
N ASN A 272 -28.91 -13.52 15.19
CA ASN A 272 -27.55 -14.08 15.13
C ASN A 272 -27.52 -15.59 14.87
N PRO A 273 -28.40 -16.42 15.47
CA PRO A 273 -28.45 -17.85 15.15
C PRO A 273 -28.68 -18.13 13.66
N GLY A 274 -29.59 -17.40 13.02
CA GLY A 274 -29.84 -17.56 11.58
C GLY A 274 -28.66 -17.09 10.72
N ARG A 275 -27.99 -16.00 11.12
CA ARG A 275 -26.78 -15.52 10.44
C ARG A 275 -25.62 -16.51 10.56
N LEU A 276 -25.44 -17.12 11.74
CA LEU A 276 -24.42 -18.13 11.99
C LEU A 276 -24.53 -19.30 11.02
N VAL A 277 -25.74 -19.85 10.83
CA VAL A 277 -26.01 -20.93 9.88
C VAL A 277 -25.63 -20.55 8.44
N VAL A 278 -25.95 -19.32 8.02
CA VAL A 278 -25.61 -18.85 6.68
C VAL A 278 -24.09 -18.77 6.48
N TRP A 279 -23.38 -18.20 7.45
CA TRP A 279 -21.92 -18.04 7.36
C TRP A 279 -21.18 -19.36 7.47
N GLU A 280 -21.63 -20.28 8.32
CA GLU A 280 -21.04 -21.62 8.39
C GLU A 280 -21.22 -22.37 7.07
N ARG A 281 -22.40 -22.26 6.44
CA ARG A 281 -22.64 -22.85 5.12
C ARG A 281 -21.69 -22.27 4.07
N ILE A 282 -21.43 -20.95 4.11
CA ILE A 282 -20.46 -20.30 3.20
C ILE A 282 -19.05 -20.83 3.47
N LEU A 283 -18.60 -20.86 4.73
CA LEU A 283 -17.28 -21.36 5.10
C LEU A 283 -17.09 -22.80 4.60
N ARG A 284 -18.07 -23.67 4.85
CA ARG A 284 -18.04 -25.07 4.42
C ARG A 284 -18.07 -25.22 2.91
N ALA A 285 -18.89 -24.43 2.21
CA ALA A 285 -19.06 -24.55 0.76
C ALA A 285 -17.82 -24.08 -0.02
N TYR A 286 -17.17 -23.01 0.43
CA TYR A 286 -16.01 -22.45 -0.26
C TYR A 286 -14.68 -23.04 0.18
N HIS A 287 -14.56 -23.39 1.47
CA HIS A 287 -13.27 -23.77 2.07
C HIS A 287 -13.27 -25.17 2.68
N GLY A 288 -14.42 -25.86 2.74
CA GLY A 288 -14.51 -27.19 3.35
C GLY A 288 -14.33 -27.20 4.88
N ILE A 289 -14.35 -26.04 5.53
CA ILE A 289 -14.09 -25.88 6.97
C ILE A 289 -15.43 -25.81 7.73
N GLY A 290 -15.60 -26.65 8.74
CA GLY A 290 -16.65 -26.57 9.76
C GLY A 290 -16.20 -25.84 11.02
N TRP A 291 -17.13 -25.58 11.94
CA TRP A 291 -16.85 -24.89 13.21
C TRP A 291 -15.72 -25.54 14.02
N ASP A 292 -15.75 -26.86 14.18
CA ASP A 292 -14.74 -27.58 14.97
C ASP A 292 -13.37 -27.63 14.29
N ASP A 293 -13.35 -27.56 12.96
CA ASP A 293 -12.11 -27.58 12.17
C ASP A 293 -11.29 -26.30 12.32
N ILE A 294 -11.94 -25.17 12.67
CA ILE A 294 -11.30 -23.86 12.87
C ILE A 294 -10.10 -23.99 13.79
N TRP A 295 -10.26 -24.67 14.94
CA TRP A 295 -9.29 -24.68 16.03
C TRP A 295 -8.02 -25.46 15.71
N THR A 296 -8.11 -26.40 14.77
CA THR A 296 -6.98 -27.20 14.29
C THR A 296 -6.49 -26.75 12.92
N HIS A 297 -7.16 -25.78 12.30
CA HIS A 297 -6.79 -25.30 10.97
C HIS A 297 -5.40 -24.64 11.00
N PRO A 298 -4.53 -24.88 9.99
CA PRO A 298 -3.18 -24.31 9.97
C PRO A 298 -3.15 -22.78 10.08
N ILE A 299 -4.12 -22.10 9.48
CA ILE A 299 -4.27 -20.64 9.60
C ILE A 299 -4.48 -20.24 11.07
N TRP A 300 -5.27 -21.00 11.84
CA TRP A 300 -5.64 -20.63 13.20
C TRP A 300 -4.44 -20.76 14.12
N GLN A 301 -3.72 -21.88 13.96
CA GLN A 301 -2.47 -22.14 14.67
C GLN A 301 -1.44 -21.06 14.38
N HIS A 302 -1.33 -20.61 13.12
CA HIS A 302 -0.46 -19.50 12.74
C HIS A 302 -0.88 -18.19 13.40
N GLU A 303 -2.14 -17.77 13.29
CA GLU A 303 -2.63 -16.54 13.90
C GLU A 303 -2.48 -16.56 15.44
N GLN A 304 -2.66 -17.71 16.08
CA GLN A 304 -2.46 -17.87 17.52
C GLN A 304 -0.96 -17.78 17.89
N ALA A 305 -0.08 -18.43 17.14
CA ALA A 305 1.37 -18.35 17.33
C ALA A 305 1.88 -16.91 17.16
N GLU A 306 1.37 -16.20 16.16
CA GLU A 306 1.67 -14.80 15.90
C GLU A 306 0.90 -13.83 16.81
N SER A 307 0.14 -14.32 17.79
CA SER A 307 -0.62 -13.47 18.71
C SER A 307 -1.58 -12.50 18.01
N ARG A 308 -2.09 -12.88 16.83
CA ARG A 308 -3.00 -12.09 15.99
C ARG A 308 -4.48 -12.36 16.30
N VAL A 309 -4.79 -13.42 17.05
CA VAL A 309 -6.13 -13.66 17.59
C VAL A 309 -6.48 -12.58 18.64
N TRP A 310 -7.58 -11.85 18.40
CA TRP A 310 -8.00 -10.75 19.26
C TRP A 310 -8.59 -11.23 20.59
N PHE A 311 -9.50 -12.20 20.54
CA PHE A 311 -10.19 -12.73 21.72
C PHE A 311 -9.23 -13.47 22.66
N CYS A 312 -9.39 -13.30 23.97
CA CYS A 312 -8.68 -14.08 24.96
C CYS A 312 -9.14 -15.55 24.93
N ASP A 313 -8.31 -16.44 25.47
CA ASP A 313 -8.60 -17.88 25.50
C ASP A 313 -9.93 -18.17 26.23
N GLY A 314 -10.27 -17.40 27.26
CA GLY A 314 -11.55 -17.53 27.98
C GLY A 314 -12.76 -17.24 27.10
N CYS A 315 -12.75 -16.15 26.32
CA CYS A 315 -13.81 -15.85 25.36
C CYS A 315 -13.92 -16.94 24.28
N ILE A 316 -12.79 -17.45 23.78
CA ILE A 316 -12.76 -18.54 22.79
C ILE A 316 -13.41 -19.81 23.36
N GLU A 317 -13.07 -20.22 24.58
CA GLU A 317 -13.68 -21.38 25.21
C GLU A 317 -15.17 -21.16 25.48
N ASN A 318 -15.58 -19.97 25.93
CA ASN A 318 -17.00 -19.64 26.09
C ASN A 318 -17.76 -19.69 24.76
N MET A 319 -17.19 -19.21 23.66
CA MET A 319 -17.78 -19.32 22.33
C MET A 319 -17.94 -20.78 21.89
N LYS A 320 -16.92 -21.63 22.06
CA LYS A 320 -17.01 -23.07 21.77
C LYS A 320 -18.16 -23.74 22.53
N ARG A 321 -18.27 -23.44 23.83
CA ARG A 321 -19.33 -23.99 24.70
C ARG A 321 -20.71 -23.44 24.37
N THR A 322 -20.78 -22.22 23.84
CA THR A 322 -22.03 -21.54 23.48
C THR A 322 -22.55 -21.95 22.10
N TYR A 323 -21.67 -22.21 21.13
CA TYR A 323 -22.02 -22.49 19.74
C TYR A 323 -23.15 -23.53 19.58
N PRO A 324 -23.18 -24.69 20.28
CA PRO A 324 -24.26 -25.68 20.15
C PRO A 324 -25.64 -25.16 20.54
N PHE A 325 -25.69 -24.12 21.36
CA PHE A 325 -26.91 -23.49 21.89
C PHE A 325 -27.32 -22.23 21.11
N CYS A 326 -26.49 -21.73 20.20
CA CYS A 326 -26.78 -20.56 19.38
C CYS A 326 -27.84 -20.88 18.30
N LYS A 327 -29.09 -21.04 18.76
CA LYS A 327 -30.26 -21.44 17.98
C LYS A 327 -31.43 -20.49 18.29
N PRO A 328 -32.37 -20.27 17.35
CA PRO A 328 -33.53 -19.42 17.62
C PRO A 328 -34.29 -19.88 18.87
N GLY A 329 -34.55 -18.95 19.79
CA GLY A 329 -35.29 -19.21 21.03
C GLY A 329 -34.50 -19.89 22.15
N HIS A 330 -33.25 -20.31 21.91
CA HIS A 330 -32.39 -20.90 22.93
C HIS A 330 -31.66 -19.84 23.76
N LYS A 331 -31.00 -20.29 24.83
CA LYS A 331 -30.14 -19.46 25.70
C LYS A 331 -28.80 -20.15 25.92
N PRO A 332 -27.71 -19.40 26.12
CA PRO A 332 -26.44 -19.97 26.57
C PRO A 332 -26.58 -20.64 27.95
N PRO A 333 -25.70 -21.60 28.29
CA PRO A 333 -25.60 -22.14 29.64
C PRO A 333 -25.34 -21.04 30.68
N ALA A 334 -25.97 -21.15 31.85
CA ALA A 334 -25.90 -20.13 32.89
C ALA A 334 -24.48 -19.91 33.43
N ASP A 335 -23.68 -20.97 33.50
CA ASP A 335 -22.29 -20.91 33.93
C ASP A 335 -21.38 -20.26 32.88
N VAL A 336 -21.70 -20.39 31.59
CA VAL A 336 -21.00 -19.67 30.50
C VAL A 336 -21.32 -18.18 30.56
N ILE A 337 -22.57 -17.80 30.82
CA ILE A 337 -22.96 -16.39 31.04
C ILE A 337 -22.19 -15.80 32.23
N ALA A 338 -22.16 -16.50 33.36
CA ALA A 338 -21.43 -16.04 34.54
C ALA A 338 -19.91 -15.90 34.30
N ALA A 339 -19.33 -16.80 33.51
CA ALA A 339 -17.93 -16.71 33.10
C ALA A 339 -17.68 -15.48 32.22
N GLU A 340 -18.52 -15.23 31.22
CA GLU A 340 -18.42 -14.07 30.33
C GLU A 340 -18.59 -12.74 31.08
N GLU A 341 -19.54 -12.66 32.02
CA GLU A 341 -19.70 -11.52 32.92
C GLU A 341 -18.47 -11.29 33.82
N GLY A 342 -17.76 -12.36 34.17
CA GLY A 342 -16.45 -12.28 34.84
C GLY A 342 -15.40 -11.63 33.96
N ILE A 343 -15.31 -12.03 32.69
CA ILE A 343 -14.41 -11.45 31.70
C ILE A 343 -14.75 -9.96 31.48
N TYR A 344 -16.04 -9.61 31.38
CA TYR A 344 -16.53 -8.22 31.26
C TYR A 344 -16.01 -7.33 32.37
N ARG A 345 -16.29 -7.73 33.60
CA ARG A 345 -15.93 -6.92 34.79
C ARG A 345 -14.44 -6.71 34.91
N ASN A 346 -13.64 -7.68 34.50
CA ASN A 346 -12.18 -7.61 34.54
C ASN A 346 -11.58 -6.94 33.29
N LYS A 347 -12.40 -6.55 32.30
CA LYS A 347 -11.95 -6.01 31.00
C LYS A 347 -10.94 -6.93 30.30
N ALA A 348 -11.11 -8.25 30.47
CA ALA A 348 -10.15 -9.28 30.06
C ALA A 348 -10.47 -9.92 28.69
N TYR A 349 -11.20 -9.21 27.84
CA TYR A 349 -11.66 -9.69 26.52
C TYR A 349 -10.56 -10.01 25.54
N ARG A 350 -9.49 -9.22 25.61
CA ARG A 350 -8.43 -9.27 24.62
C ARG A 350 -7.34 -10.22 25.05
N ASN A 351 -6.81 -10.98 24.10
CA ASN A 351 -5.69 -11.86 24.34
C ASN A 351 -4.48 -11.06 24.85
N PRO A 352 -3.92 -11.38 26.04
CA PRO A 352 -2.79 -10.65 26.60
C PRO A 352 -1.57 -10.60 25.67
N LYS A 353 -1.33 -11.67 24.89
CA LYS A 353 -0.24 -11.70 23.90
C LYS A 353 -0.52 -10.75 22.74
N ASN A 354 -1.77 -10.70 22.29
CA ASN A 354 -2.20 -9.75 21.26
C ASN A 354 -2.07 -8.31 21.76
N THR A 355 -2.48 -8.01 23.00
CA THR A 355 -2.30 -6.67 23.59
C THR A 355 -0.83 -6.32 23.77
N ALA A 356 0.00 -7.25 24.21
CA ALA A 356 1.45 -7.02 24.36
C ALA A 356 2.11 -6.72 23.01
N ARG A 357 1.70 -7.41 21.94
CA ARG A 357 2.23 -7.20 20.59
C ARG A 357 1.63 -5.96 19.93
N PHE A 358 0.31 -5.82 19.90
CA PHE A 358 -0.39 -4.84 19.07
C PHE A 358 -0.94 -3.63 19.85
N GLY A 359 -0.69 -3.56 21.16
CA GLY A 359 -1.07 -2.44 22.03
C GLY A 359 -2.55 -2.48 22.38
N ALA A 360 -3.02 -1.56 23.22
CA ALA A 360 -4.44 -1.50 23.61
C ALA A 360 -5.31 -0.86 22.52
N GLU A 361 -4.75 0.07 21.74
CA GLU A 361 -5.39 0.76 20.61
C GLU A 361 -4.70 0.38 19.30
N ALA A 362 -5.45 0.31 18.19
CA ALA A 362 -4.90 0.04 16.87
C ALA A 362 -3.77 1.04 16.56
N GLY A 363 -2.57 0.54 16.23
CA GLY A 363 -1.40 1.36 15.95
C GLY A 363 -0.53 1.72 17.15
N SER A 364 -0.91 1.37 18.38
CA SER A 364 -0.15 1.76 19.59
C SER A 364 0.91 0.74 20.04
N GLY A 365 0.82 -0.52 19.58
CA GLY A 365 1.66 -1.62 20.03
C GLY A 365 3.03 -1.75 19.36
N PRO A 366 3.98 -2.47 20.00
CA PRO A 366 5.28 -2.81 19.41
C PRO A 366 5.22 -3.41 17.99
N GLY A 367 4.23 -4.25 17.69
CA GLY A 367 3.99 -4.88 16.40
C GLY A 367 3.52 -3.93 15.30
N TYR A 368 3.04 -2.73 15.66
CA TYR A 368 2.73 -1.65 14.72
C TYR A 368 3.81 -0.57 14.66
N LYS A 369 4.78 -0.60 15.58
CA LYS A 369 5.97 0.28 15.52
C LYS A 369 6.94 -0.22 14.47
N ILE A 370 6.46 -0.27 13.23
CA ILE A 370 7.29 -0.44 12.06
C ILE A 370 8.00 0.90 11.86
N ARG A 371 9.33 0.87 11.90
CA ARG A 371 10.15 2.05 11.63
C ARG A 371 9.86 2.62 10.25
N SER A 372 10.09 3.92 10.07
CA SER A 372 9.94 4.51 8.73
C SER A 372 10.96 3.91 7.77
N PHE A 373 10.66 3.92 6.46
CA PHE A 373 11.63 3.47 5.45
C PHE A 373 12.94 4.28 5.54
N ALA A 374 12.87 5.57 5.84
CA ALA A 374 14.04 6.42 6.02
C ALA A 374 14.91 5.97 7.20
N ASP A 375 14.31 5.63 8.34
CA ASP A 375 15.02 5.11 9.51
C ASP A 375 15.64 3.73 9.22
N PHE A 376 14.91 2.87 8.51
CA PHE A 376 15.40 1.57 8.05
C PHE A 376 16.65 1.72 7.19
N VAL A 377 16.62 2.59 6.18
CA VAL A 377 17.76 2.83 5.27
C VAL A 377 18.96 3.38 6.05
N LYS A 378 18.75 4.33 6.96
CA LYS A 378 19.81 4.91 7.80
C LYS A 378 20.52 3.85 8.65
N GLU A 379 19.78 2.96 9.30
CA GLU A 379 20.38 1.87 10.08
C GLU A 379 21.08 0.83 9.22
N ARG A 380 20.51 0.50 8.05
CA ARG A 380 21.13 -0.43 7.09
C ARG A 380 22.51 0.07 6.69
N LYS A 381 22.64 1.37 6.44
CA LYS A 381 23.93 2.03 6.15
C LYS A 381 24.90 1.93 7.32
N ASP A 382 24.46 2.27 8.53
CA ASP A 382 25.30 2.19 9.74
C ASP A 382 25.81 0.77 9.98
N LYS A 383 25.00 -0.26 9.67
CA LYS A 383 25.41 -1.66 9.72
C LYS A 383 26.43 -2.00 8.65
N GLN A 384 26.20 -1.61 7.38
CA GLN A 384 27.14 -1.86 6.28
C GLN A 384 28.51 -1.21 6.49
N ILE A 385 28.56 0.00 7.07
CA ILE A 385 29.81 0.68 7.40
C ILE A 385 30.58 -0.08 8.50
N LYS A 386 29.87 -0.68 9.47
CA LYS A 386 30.48 -1.47 10.55
C LYS A 386 30.96 -2.85 10.13
N THR A 387 30.41 -3.44 9.07
CA THR A 387 30.89 -4.73 8.53
C THR A 387 32.05 -4.59 7.54
N ASN A 388 32.25 -3.40 6.97
CA ASN A 388 33.31 -3.12 6.00
C ASN A 388 34.56 -2.44 6.60
N ASN A 389 34.53 -2.13 7.91
CA ASN A 389 35.67 -1.72 8.74
C ASN A 389 35.99 -2.85 9.71
#